data_AF-A0AA88L8R8-F1
#
_entry.id   AF-A0AA88L8R8-F1
#
_cell.length_a   1.000
_cell.length_b   1.000
_cell.length_c   1.000
_cell.angle_alpha   90.00
_cell.angle_beta   90.00
_cell.angle_gamma   90.00
#
_symmetry.space_group_name_H-M   'P 1'
#
loop_
_entity.id
_entity.type
_entity.pdbx_description
1 polymer ?
#
loop_
_entity_poly.entity_id
_entity_poly.type
_entity_poly.pdbx_seq_one_letter_code
_entity_poly.pdbx_strand_id
1 'polypeptide(L)'
;MVAEYLVFGKYSFCQAAVESESDPKDLAGQRSYEEIKKEFDTLDFGVRTEAEIITELHKEYMQTKDDKRKVQILVDLEYYVHQIDNGQNFLKMGGLRDVIIPGLNSSFEEIRLNCAYVFGSCVQNNIKAQIMAYETNIIEILVRLIATDTVEVKNKCLYGLSVLSLQFPIAQKKLVESEALSEFALIVSQRDPILSKL
;
A
#
# COMPACT_ATOMS: atom_id res chain seq x y z
N MET A 1 49.06 -4.58 60.89
CA MET A 1 47.79 -4.07 60.32
C MET A 1 47.39 -5.06 59.25
N VAL A 2 46.75 -6.17 59.61
CA VAL A 2 45.39 -6.36 60.17
C VAL A 2 44.30 -6.01 59.15
N ALA A 3 43.47 -7.02 58.88
CA ALA A 3 42.12 -7.06 58.29
C ALA A 3 41.98 -6.98 56.75
N GLU A 4 41.12 -7.74 56.06
CA GLU A 4 40.48 -9.08 56.14
C GLU A 4 39.25 -9.01 55.20
N TYR A 5 38.75 -10.20 54.80
CA TYR A 5 37.49 -10.55 54.12
C TYR A 5 37.49 -10.53 52.56
N LEU A 6 37.53 -11.70 51.88
CA LEU A 6 36.44 -12.68 51.61
C LEU A 6 35.42 -12.10 50.59
N VAL A 7 35.00 -12.72 49.47
CA VAL A 7 34.63 -14.12 49.18
C VAL A 7 34.67 -14.39 47.66
N PHE A 8 35.05 -15.63 47.32
CA PHE A 8 34.75 -16.48 46.17
C PHE A 8 33.61 -16.11 45.19
N GLY A 9 33.85 -16.40 43.89
CA GLY A 9 32.83 -16.50 42.84
C GLY A 9 33.21 -17.44 41.69
N LYS A 10 33.63 -18.66 42.02
CA LYS A 10 33.66 -19.92 41.24
C LYS A 10 33.67 -19.86 39.70
N TYR A 11 34.79 -20.27 39.09
CA TYR A 11 34.75 -21.28 38.01
C TYR A 11 36.00 -22.18 38.10
N SER A 12 35.87 -23.26 38.86
CA SER A 12 36.76 -24.42 38.79
C SER A 12 35.93 -25.62 39.19
N PHE A 13 35.71 -26.57 38.27
CA PHE A 13 36.17 -27.95 38.40
C PHE A 13 35.60 -28.83 37.28
N CYS A 14 36.49 -29.68 36.76
CA CYS A 14 36.26 -31.05 36.28
C CYS A 14 35.52 -31.32 34.97
N GLN A 15 36.33 -31.77 34.00
CA GLN A 15 36.18 -33.11 33.42
C GLN A 15 35.38 -34.07 34.32
N ALA A 16 34.18 -34.40 33.90
CA ALA A 16 33.53 -35.64 34.29
C ALA A 16 32.80 -36.16 33.05
N ALA A 17 33.36 -37.22 32.48
CA ALA A 17 32.69 -38.08 31.55
C ALA A 17 31.37 -38.54 32.16
N VAL A 18 30.27 -38.16 31.52
CA VAL A 18 29.07 -38.99 31.48
C VAL A 18 28.73 -39.05 30.00
N GLU A 19 29.32 -40.05 29.33
CA GLU A 19 28.68 -40.69 28.21
C GLU A 19 27.30 -41.15 28.71
N SER A 20 26.29 -40.31 28.58
CA SER A 20 24.93 -40.83 28.46
C SER A 20 24.81 -41.30 27.03
N GLU A 21 25.25 -42.54 26.77
CA GLU A 21 24.73 -43.30 25.66
C GLU A 21 23.20 -43.24 25.78
N SER A 22 22.59 -42.48 24.88
CA SER A 22 21.15 -42.58 24.70
C SER A 22 20.91 -43.97 24.09
N ASP A 23 20.19 -44.80 24.84
CA ASP A 23 19.75 -46.12 24.41
C ASP A 23 19.06 -45.97 23.04
N PRO A 24 19.44 -46.71 21.98
CA PRO A 24 18.97 -46.49 20.60
C PRO A 24 17.45 -46.65 20.40
N LYS A 25 16.68 -46.94 21.46
CA LYS A 25 15.22 -46.97 21.46
C LYS A 25 14.54 -45.61 21.67
N ASP A 26 15.24 -44.59 22.15
CA ASP A 26 14.63 -43.28 22.46
C ASP A 26 14.65 -42.28 21.27
N LEU A 27 15.18 -42.68 20.11
CA LEU A 27 15.10 -41.89 18.86
C LEU A 27 13.81 -42.13 18.05
N ALA A 28 12.85 -42.88 18.62
CA ALA A 28 11.60 -43.29 17.96
C ALA A 28 10.58 -42.15 17.71
N GLY A 29 11.04 -40.91 17.51
CA GLY A 29 10.15 -39.78 17.25
C GLY A 29 10.81 -38.57 16.58
N GLN A 30 12.06 -38.66 16.13
CA GLN A 30 12.67 -37.57 15.36
C GLN A 30 12.46 -37.84 13.88
N ARG A 31 11.47 -37.15 13.32
CA ARG A 31 11.24 -37.09 11.87
C ARG A 31 12.54 -36.70 11.18
N SER A 32 12.91 -37.42 10.12
CA SER A 32 14.15 -37.13 9.41
C SER A 32 14.07 -35.75 8.76
N TYR A 33 15.21 -35.06 8.61
CA TYR A 33 15.26 -33.76 7.95
C TYR A 33 14.65 -33.82 6.53
N GLU A 34 14.80 -34.95 5.85
CA GLU A 34 14.25 -35.19 4.52
C GLU A 34 12.72 -35.37 4.52
N GLU A 35 12.16 -36.01 5.56
CA GLU A 35 10.70 -36.10 5.77
C GLU A 35 10.10 -34.74 6.09
N ILE A 36 10.78 -33.94 6.91
CA ILE A 36 10.37 -32.58 7.23
C ILE A 36 10.44 -31.70 5.98
N LYS A 37 11.48 -31.82 5.17
CA LYS A 37 11.63 -31.07 3.91
C LYS A 37 10.57 -31.46 2.88
N LYS A 38 10.26 -32.75 2.72
CA LYS A 38 9.18 -33.20 1.84
C LYS A 38 7.80 -32.74 2.32
N GLU A 39 7.54 -32.74 3.63
CA GLU A 39 6.30 -32.18 4.17
C GLU A 39 6.25 -30.66 4.00
N PHE A 40 7.36 -29.95 4.17
CA PHE A 40 7.43 -28.51 3.92
C PHE A 40 7.22 -28.16 2.44
N ASP A 41 7.81 -28.92 1.52
CA ASP A 41 7.63 -28.75 0.07
C ASP A 41 6.21 -29.13 -0.41
N THR A 42 5.49 -29.95 0.36
CA THR A 42 4.08 -30.32 0.08
C THR A 42 3.06 -29.44 0.81
N LEU A 43 3.51 -28.67 1.80
CA LEU A 43 2.73 -27.60 2.41
C LEU A 43 2.76 -26.39 1.47
N ASP A 44 1.73 -26.28 0.64
CA ASP A 44 1.35 -25.00 0.04
C ASP A 44 0.88 -24.10 1.20
N PHE A 45 1.84 -23.46 1.88
CA PHE A 45 1.55 -22.29 2.67
C PHE A 45 1.06 -21.25 1.66
N GLY A 46 -0.25 -21.21 1.39
CA GLY A 46 -0.92 -20.26 0.52
C GLY A 46 -0.81 -18.81 1.02
N VAL A 47 0.37 -18.42 1.47
CA VAL A 47 0.82 -17.06 1.73
C VAL A 47 0.91 -16.41 0.36
N ARG A 48 -0.23 -15.91 -0.08
CA ARG A 48 -0.29 -15.04 -1.24
C ARG A 48 0.55 -13.82 -0.95
N THR A 49 1.43 -13.49 -1.87
CA THR A 49 2.15 -12.22 -1.81
C THR A 49 1.14 -11.08 -2.03
N GLU A 50 1.40 -9.91 -1.46
CA GLU A 50 0.54 -8.73 -1.68
C GLU A 50 0.40 -8.40 -3.18
N ALA A 51 1.46 -8.65 -3.97
CA ALA A 51 1.44 -8.50 -5.41
C ALA A 51 0.42 -9.43 -6.11
N GLU A 52 0.28 -10.67 -5.65
CA GLU A 52 -0.75 -11.60 -6.15
C GLU A 52 -2.15 -11.13 -5.74
N ILE A 53 -2.32 -10.65 -4.50
CA ILE A 53 -3.60 -10.12 -4.01
C ILE A 53 -4.04 -8.92 -4.85
N ILE A 54 -3.15 -7.95 -5.11
CA ILE A 54 -3.43 -6.79 -5.96
C ILE A 54 -3.83 -7.24 -7.38
N THR A 55 -3.14 -8.24 -7.92
CA THR A 55 -3.42 -8.77 -9.25
C THR A 55 -4.81 -9.42 -9.32
N GLU A 56 -5.20 -10.14 -8.28
CA GLU A 56 -6.53 -10.74 -8.16
C GLU A 56 -7.62 -9.68 -8.00
N LEU A 57 -7.42 -8.70 -7.12
CA LEU A 57 -8.32 -7.57 -6.94
C LEU A 57 -8.53 -6.79 -8.24
N HIS A 58 -7.45 -6.52 -8.99
CA HIS A 58 -7.53 -5.87 -10.28
C HIS A 58 -8.38 -6.68 -11.29
N LYS A 59 -8.14 -7.99 -11.38
CA LYS A 59 -8.92 -8.87 -12.25
C LYS A 59 -10.39 -8.92 -11.86
N GLU A 60 -10.67 -9.03 -10.56
CA GLU A 60 -12.03 -9.07 -10.04
C GLU A 60 -12.77 -7.75 -10.34
N TYR A 61 -12.11 -6.60 -10.11
CA TYR A 61 -12.67 -5.28 -10.40
C TYR A 61 -13.11 -5.15 -11.88
N MET A 62 -12.30 -5.71 -12.79
CA MET A 62 -12.59 -5.74 -14.23
C MET A 62 -13.75 -6.66 -14.62
N GLN A 63 -14.02 -7.69 -13.83
CA GLN A 63 -15.05 -8.69 -14.13
C GLN A 63 -16.39 -8.39 -13.45
N THR A 64 -16.36 -7.79 -12.26
CA THR A 64 -17.58 -7.53 -11.50
C THR A 64 -18.41 -6.40 -12.13
N LYS A 65 -19.72 -6.61 -12.17
CA LYS A 65 -20.71 -5.58 -12.55
C LYS A 65 -21.39 -4.95 -11.34
N ASP A 66 -21.14 -5.47 -10.14
CA ASP A 66 -21.70 -4.94 -8.90
C ASP A 66 -20.85 -3.77 -8.40
N ASP A 67 -21.43 -2.58 -8.39
CA ASP A 67 -20.76 -1.36 -7.96
C ASP A 67 -20.41 -1.39 -6.46
N LYS A 68 -21.19 -2.06 -5.62
CA LYS A 68 -20.84 -2.24 -4.20
C LYS A 68 -19.58 -3.08 -4.04
N ARG A 69 -19.47 -4.15 -4.83
CA ARG A 69 -18.27 -4.98 -4.86
C ARG A 69 -17.07 -4.20 -5.39
N LYS A 70 -17.25 -3.38 -6.43
CA LYS A 70 -16.18 -2.49 -6.92
C LYS A 70 -15.68 -1.54 -5.84
N VAL A 71 -16.58 -0.94 -5.04
CA VAL A 71 -16.19 -0.07 -3.92
C VAL A 71 -15.36 -0.84 -2.89
N GLN A 72 -15.78 -2.04 -2.49
CA GLN A 72 -15.00 -2.87 -1.58
C GLN A 72 -13.60 -3.16 -2.12
N ILE A 73 -13.50 -3.55 -3.39
CA ILE A 73 -12.21 -3.81 -4.04
C ILE A 73 -11.33 -2.55 -4.06
N LEU A 74 -11.90 -1.37 -4.30
CA LEU A 74 -11.14 -0.13 -4.28
C LEU A 74 -10.63 0.20 -2.87
N VAL A 75 -11.42 -0.07 -1.82
CA VAL A 75 -10.98 0.07 -0.43
C VAL A 75 -9.83 -0.89 -0.12
N ASP A 76 -9.93 -2.14 -0.56
CA ASP A 76 -8.87 -3.13 -0.37
C ASP A 76 -7.60 -2.73 -1.16
N LEU A 77 -7.74 -2.29 -2.41
CA LEU A 77 -6.63 -1.80 -3.22
C LEU A 77 -5.92 -0.61 -2.56
N GLU A 78 -6.69 0.34 -2.01
CA GLU A 78 -6.16 1.53 -1.32
C GLU A 78 -5.20 1.14 -0.19
N TYR A 79 -5.56 0.12 0.59
CA TYR A 79 -4.71 -0.43 1.65
C TYR A 79 -3.37 -0.94 1.11
N TYR A 80 -3.41 -1.76 0.05
CA TYR A 80 -2.19 -2.40 -0.47
C TYR A 80 -1.26 -1.43 -1.22
N VAL A 81 -1.81 -0.47 -1.96
CA VAL A 81 -1.01 0.44 -2.82
C VAL A 81 -0.29 1.54 -2.05
N HIS A 82 -0.53 1.69 -0.74
CA HIS A 82 0.26 2.55 0.13
C HIS A 82 1.75 2.18 0.14
N GLN A 83 2.07 0.90 -0.07
CA GLN A 83 3.44 0.48 -0.25
C GLN A 83 3.93 0.86 -1.65
N ILE A 84 5.08 1.52 -1.72
CA ILE A 84 5.64 2.11 -2.96
C ILE A 84 5.72 1.07 -4.09
N ASP A 85 6.19 -0.14 -3.79
CA ASP A 85 6.37 -1.21 -4.78
C ASP A 85 5.03 -1.76 -5.28
N ASN A 86 4.05 -1.92 -4.37
CA ASN A 86 2.70 -2.35 -4.70
C ASN A 86 1.97 -1.33 -5.58
N GLY A 87 2.07 -0.04 -5.25
CA GLY A 87 1.54 1.04 -6.09
C GLY A 87 2.16 1.04 -7.49
N GLN A 88 3.49 0.85 -7.60
CA GLN A 88 4.14 0.73 -8.90
C GLN A 88 3.68 -0.51 -9.68
N ASN A 89 3.50 -1.65 -9.01
CA ASN A 89 3.00 -2.87 -9.65
C ASN A 89 1.57 -2.67 -10.19
N PHE A 90 0.69 -2.11 -9.37
CA PHE A 90 -0.69 -1.77 -9.75
C PHE A 90 -0.74 -0.86 -10.99
N LEU A 91 0.11 0.17 -11.04
CA LEU A 91 0.17 1.06 -12.21
C LEU A 91 0.73 0.36 -13.46
N LYS A 92 1.77 -0.48 -13.31
CA LYS A 92 2.37 -1.25 -14.42
C LYS A 92 1.39 -2.24 -15.05
N MET A 93 0.50 -2.84 -14.26
CA MET A 93 -0.52 -3.77 -14.79
C MET A 93 -1.71 -3.07 -15.45
N GLY A 94 -1.71 -1.74 -15.54
CA GLY A 94 -2.77 -0.98 -16.19
C GLY A 94 -3.76 -0.32 -15.22
N GLY A 95 -3.54 -0.39 -13.90
CA GLY A 95 -4.48 0.11 -12.89
C GLY A 95 -4.91 1.57 -13.10
N LEU A 96 -4.03 2.44 -13.61
CA LEU A 96 -4.41 3.82 -13.93
C LEU A 96 -5.43 3.89 -15.08
N ARG A 97 -5.17 3.18 -16.19
CA ARG A 97 -5.98 3.18 -17.41
C ARG A 97 -7.28 2.40 -17.22
N ASP A 98 -7.21 1.28 -16.51
CA ASP A 98 -8.28 0.29 -16.45
C ASP A 98 -9.19 0.52 -15.23
N VAL A 99 -8.65 1.00 -14.12
CA VAL A 99 -9.40 1.20 -12.86
C VAL A 99 -9.64 2.67 -12.57
N ILE A 100 -8.56 3.45 -12.41
CA ILE A 100 -8.63 4.81 -11.85
C ILE A 100 -9.33 5.79 -12.80
N ILE A 101 -8.84 5.94 -14.03
CA ILE A 101 -9.39 6.91 -14.99
C ILE A 101 -10.89 6.61 -15.28
N PRO A 102 -11.29 5.37 -15.58
CA PRO A 102 -12.71 5.05 -15.77
C PRO A 102 -13.52 5.27 -14.50
N GLY A 103 -13.00 4.87 -13.34
CA GLY A 103 -13.68 5.01 -12.04
C GLY A 103 -13.92 6.47 -11.63
N LEU A 104 -12.97 7.37 -11.92
CA LEU A 104 -13.14 8.82 -11.73
C LEU A 104 -14.22 9.44 -12.64
N ASN A 105 -14.60 8.76 -13.72
CA ASN A 105 -15.70 9.16 -14.61
C ASN A 105 -17.00 8.35 -14.34
N SER A 106 -17.05 7.58 -13.25
CA SER A 106 -18.23 6.79 -12.89
C SER A 106 -19.42 7.66 -12.49
N SER A 107 -20.64 7.20 -12.78
CA SER A 107 -21.87 7.81 -12.25
C SER A 107 -22.01 7.64 -10.73
N PHE A 108 -21.29 6.68 -10.13
CA PHE A 108 -21.37 6.39 -8.70
C PHE A 108 -20.33 7.19 -7.91
N GLU A 109 -20.81 8.01 -6.98
CA GLU A 109 -19.98 8.87 -6.13
C GLU A 109 -18.93 8.09 -5.34
N GLU A 110 -19.32 6.98 -4.68
CA GLU A 110 -18.40 6.16 -3.90
C GLU A 110 -17.26 5.58 -4.74
N ILE A 111 -17.51 5.25 -6.01
CA ILE A 111 -16.47 4.78 -6.93
C ILE A 111 -15.51 5.92 -7.24
N ARG A 112 -16.00 7.12 -7.57
CA ARG A 112 -15.15 8.29 -7.84
C ARG A 112 -14.29 8.63 -6.62
N LEU A 113 -14.89 8.64 -5.42
CA LEU A 113 -14.22 8.90 -4.16
C LEU A 113 -13.07 7.91 -3.92
N ASN A 114 -13.36 6.61 -3.98
CA ASN A 114 -12.35 5.60 -3.67
C ASN A 114 -11.29 5.51 -4.78
N CYS A 115 -11.62 5.72 -6.05
CA CYS A 115 -10.62 5.83 -7.11
C CYS A 115 -9.68 7.02 -6.91
N ALA A 116 -10.21 8.19 -6.51
CA ALA A 116 -9.37 9.35 -6.18
C ALA A 116 -8.45 9.06 -4.99
N TYR A 117 -8.93 8.26 -4.02
CA TYR A 117 -8.14 7.88 -2.86
C TYR A 117 -7.02 6.89 -3.23
N VAL A 118 -7.34 5.78 -3.91
CA VAL A 118 -6.36 4.81 -4.42
C VAL A 118 -5.29 5.50 -5.26
N PHE A 119 -5.70 6.44 -6.12
CA PHE A 119 -4.78 7.24 -6.93
C PHE A 119 -3.77 8.01 -6.06
N GLY A 120 -4.27 8.76 -5.07
CA GLY A 120 -3.42 9.52 -4.16
C GLY A 120 -2.44 8.62 -3.41
N SER A 121 -2.90 7.49 -2.89
CA SER A 121 -2.06 6.51 -2.17
C SER A 121 -0.98 5.89 -3.07
N CYS A 122 -1.26 5.67 -4.36
CA CYS A 122 -0.26 5.18 -5.32
C CYS A 122 0.88 6.19 -5.57
N VAL A 123 0.56 7.48 -5.68
CA VAL A 123 1.52 8.52 -6.09
C VAL A 123 2.22 9.21 -4.92
N GLN A 124 1.68 9.10 -3.71
CA GLN A 124 2.27 9.71 -2.52
C GLN A 124 3.70 9.21 -2.29
N ASN A 125 4.66 10.14 -2.25
CA ASN A 125 6.10 9.86 -2.09
C ASN A 125 6.66 8.87 -3.12
N ASN A 126 6.03 8.76 -4.30
CA ASN A 126 6.37 7.77 -5.33
C ASN A 126 6.61 8.44 -6.70
N ILE A 127 7.82 8.96 -6.91
CA ILE A 127 8.17 9.72 -8.13
C ILE A 127 7.92 8.90 -9.41
N LYS A 128 8.17 7.59 -9.39
CA LYS A 128 7.91 6.73 -10.56
C LYS A 128 6.42 6.66 -10.88
N ALA A 129 5.57 6.53 -9.86
CA ALA A 129 4.11 6.59 -10.02
C ALA A 129 3.64 7.98 -10.49
N GLN A 130 4.20 9.06 -9.94
CA GLN A 130 3.91 10.43 -10.37
C GLN A 130 4.22 10.65 -11.85
N ILE A 131 5.36 10.15 -12.34
CA ILE A 131 5.75 10.24 -13.76
C ILE A 131 4.75 9.47 -14.64
N MET A 132 4.43 8.22 -14.29
CA MET A 132 3.45 7.42 -15.06
C MET A 132 2.08 8.07 -15.08
N ALA A 133 1.66 8.69 -13.98
CA ALA A 133 0.40 9.43 -13.90
C ALA A 133 0.41 10.71 -14.74
N TYR A 134 1.53 11.44 -14.75
CA TYR A 134 1.68 12.71 -15.46
C TYR A 134 1.53 12.59 -16.98
N GLU A 135 1.87 11.43 -17.54
CA GLU A 135 1.71 11.13 -18.98
C GLU A 135 0.25 10.91 -19.41
N THR A 136 -0.70 11.02 -18.48
CA THR A 136 -2.14 10.86 -18.72
C THR A 136 -2.92 12.16 -18.54
N ASN A 137 -4.23 12.12 -18.79
CA ASN A 137 -5.15 13.23 -18.57
C ASN A 137 -5.71 13.29 -17.13
N ILE A 138 -5.01 12.68 -16.16
CA ILE A 138 -5.49 12.57 -14.78
C ILE A 138 -5.63 13.93 -14.09
N ILE A 139 -4.75 14.90 -14.39
CA ILE A 139 -4.78 16.23 -13.79
C ILE A 139 -6.07 16.94 -14.19
N GLU A 140 -6.40 16.91 -15.48
CA GLU A 140 -7.57 17.54 -16.06
C GLU A 140 -8.87 16.91 -15.49
N ILE A 141 -8.87 15.59 -15.27
CA ILE A 141 -9.98 14.88 -14.61
C ILE A 141 -10.14 15.33 -13.15
N LEU A 142 -9.05 15.38 -12.38
CA LEU A 142 -9.09 15.78 -10.97
C LEU A 142 -9.58 17.21 -10.81
N VAL A 143 -9.06 18.15 -11.61
CA VAL A 143 -9.48 19.57 -11.58
C VAL A 143 -10.98 19.70 -11.86
N ARG A 144 -11.49 18.98 -12.88
CA ARG A 144 -12.94 18.97 -13.18
C ARG A 144 -13.76 18.47 -11.99
N LEU A 145 -13.37 17.36 -11.36
CA LEU A 145 -14.10 16.81 -10.20
C LEU A 145 -14.05 17.75 -8.99
N ILE A 146 -12.91 18.42 -8.77
CA ILE A 146 -12.76 19.45 -7.73
C ILE A 146 -13.78 20.59 -7.94
N ALA A 147 -14.03 20.98 -9.19
CA ALA A 147 -15.01 22.01 -9.50
C ALA A 147 -16.47 21.53 -9.29
N THR A 148 -16.80 20.32 -9.75
CA THR A 148 -18.21 19.92 -9.96
C THR A 148 -18.79 18.89 -8.99
N ASP A 149 -17.98 18.19 -8.19
CA ASP A 149 -18.43 17.01 -7.44
C ASP A 149 -18.86 17.29 -5.97
N THR A 150 -19.18 16.26 -5.20
CA THR A 150 -19.46 16.36 -3.76
C THR A 150 -18.22 16.69 -2.95
N VAL A 151 -18.41 17.28 -1.77
CA VAL A 151 -17.32 17.72 -0.87
C VAL A 151 -16.35 16.57 -0.57
N GLU A 152 -16.87 15.37 -0.37
CA GLU A 152 -16.12 14.16 -0.08
C GLU A 152 -15.20 13.75 -1.25
N VAL A 153 -15.72 13.76 -2.48
CA VAL A 153 -14.93 13.47 -3.69
C VAL A 153 -13.91 14.56 -3.94
N LYS A 154 -14.31 15.84 -3.82
CA LYS A 154 -13.43 16.99 -3.99
C LYS A 154 -12.24 16.91 -3.04
N ASN A 155 -12.45 16.57 -1.77
CA ASN A 155 -11.38 16.38 -0.79
C ASN A 155 -10.35 15.33 -1.22
N LYS A 156 -10.80 14.18 -1.74
CA LYS A 156 -9.90 13.13 -2.22
C LYS A 156 -9.19 13.50 -3.51
N CYS A 157 -9.86 14.23 -4.40
CA CYS A 157 -9.22 14.75 -5.62
C CYS A 157 -8.16 15.81 -5.30
N LEU A 158 -8.43 16.71 -4.34
CA LEU A 158 -7.46 17.69 -3.84
C LEU A 158 -6.25 17.01 -3.21
N TYR A 159 -6.47 15.98 -2.38
CA TYR A 159 -5.40 15.15 -1.84
C TYR A 159 -4.54 14.56 -2.97
N GLY A 160 -5.15 13.86 -3.93
CA GLY A 160 -4.46 13.26 -5.06
C GLY A 160 -3.68 14.26 -5.91
N LEU A 161 -4.27 15.42 -6.22
CA LEU A 161 -3.62 16.49 -6.99
C LEU A 161 -2.44 17.10 -6.21
N SER A 162 -2.58 17.25 -4.90
CA SER A 162 -1.53 17.76 -4.01
C SER A 162 -0.34 16.80 -4.00
N VAL A 163 -0.57 15.52 -3.74
CA VAL A 163 0.51 14.51 -3.67
C VAL A 163 1.15 14.23 -5.03
N LEU A 164 0.43 14.42 -6.13
CA LEU A 164 1.01 14.34 -7.48
C LEU A 164 2.00 15.48 -7.76
N SER A 165 1.76 16.65 -7.19
CA SER A 165 2.55 17.88 -7.45
C SER A 165 3.67 18.08 -6.42
N LEU A 166 3.59 17.41 -5.26
CA LEU A 166 4.63 17.43 -4.24
C LEU A 166 5.92 16.82 -4.79
N GLN A 167 7.01 17.58 -4.66
CA GLN A 167 8.37 17.17 -5.03
C GLN A 167 8.58 16.82 -6.51
N PHE A 168 7.70 17.29 -7.40
CA PHE A 168 7.80 17.06 -8.83
C PHE A 168 7.70 18.38 -9.64
N PRO A 169 8.83 19.06 -9.92
CA PRO A 169 8.84 20.38 -10.55
C PRO A 169 8.12 20.46 -11.91
N ILE A 170 8.13 19.36 -12.66
CA ILE A 170 7.44 19.27 -13.96
C ILE A 170 5.91 19.29 -13.76
N ALA A 171 5.38 18.55 -12.78
CA ALA A 171 3.96 18.64 -12.44
C ALA A 171 3.58 20.02 -11.88
N GLN A 172 4.45 20.63 -11.07
CA GLN A 172 4.23 22.00 -10.57
C GLN A 172 4.08 22.99 -11.72
N LYS A 173 4.95 22.91 -12.74
CA LYS A 173 4.85 23.77 -13.93
C LYS A 173 3.54 23.55 -14.69
N LYS A 174 3.15 22.30 -14.96
CA LYS A 174 1.90 21.98 -15.66
C LYS A 174 0.68 22.46 -14.86
N LEU A 175 0.72 22.35 -13.54
CA LEU A 175 -0.38 22.80 -12.67
C LEU A 175 -0.55 24.33 -12.74
N VAL A 176 0.55 25.09 -12.80
CA VAL A 176 0.52 26.55 -13.00
C VAL A 176 -0.03 26.92 -14.38
N GLU A 177 0.27 26.13 -15.41
CA GLU A 177 -0.24 26.33 -16.76
C GLU A 177 -1.71 25.90 -16.93
N SER A 178 -2.24 25.12 -15.97
CA SER A 178 -3.63 24.65 -15.96
C SER A 178 -4.56 25.59 -15.19
N GLU A 179 -5.87 25.43 -15.38
CA GLU A 179 -6.89 26.17 -14.63
C GLU A 179 -6.97 25.78 -13.14
N ALA A 180 -6.15 24.82 -12.69
CA ALA A 180 -6.14 24.34 -11.30
C ALA A 180 -5.96 25.48 -10.28
N LEU A 181 -5.04 26.41 -10.51
CA LEU A 181 -4.80 27.54 -9.59
C LEU A 181 -6.01 28.45 -9.44
N SER A 182 -6.76 28.67 -10.52
CA SER A 182 -7.99 29.45 -10.49
C SER A 182 -9.05 28.73 -9.66
N GLU A 183 -9.19 27.41 -9.83
CA GLU A 183 -10.14 26.61 -9.06
C GLU A 183 -9.78 26.59 -7.57
N PHE A 184 -8.49 26.44 -7.23
CA PHE A 184 -8.02 26.56 -5.84
C PHE A 184 -8.35 27.94 -5.25
N ALA A 185 -8.15 29.02 -6.00
CA ALA A 185 -8.48 30.36 -5.54
C ALA A 185 -9.98 30.53 -5.28
N LEU A 186 -10.85 29.91 -6.11
CA LEU A 186 -12.29 29.91 -5.90
C LEU A 186 -12.67 29.17 -4.61
N ILE A 187 -12.12 27.97 -4.37
CA ILE A 187 -12.35 27.19 -3.15
C ILE A 187 -12.00 28.00 -1.90
N VAL A 188 -10.82 28.63 -1.89
CA VAL A 188 -10.33 29.45 -0.78
C VAL A 188 -11.22 30.70 -0.58
N SER A 189 -11.64 31.33 -1.68
CA SER A 189 -12.41 32.58 -1.63
C SER A 189 -13.87 32.35 -1.22
N GLN A 190 -14.46 31.21 -1.59
CA GLN A 190 -15.89 30.93 -1.37
C GLN A 190 -16.20 30.36 0.03
N ARG A 191 -15.19 30.18 0.89
CA ARG A 191 -15.32 29.39 2.13
C ARG A 191 -16.01 28.05 1.86
N ASP A 192 -15.58 27.37 0.80
CA ASP A 192 -16.15 26.08 0.41
C ASP A 192 -16.14 25.14 1.64
N PRO A 193 -17.23 24.38 1.88
CA PRO A 193 -17.31 23.43 2.99
C PRO A 193 -16.12 22.47 3.09
N ILE A 194 -15.40 22.21 1.99
CA ILE A 194 -14.09 21.54 1.99
C ILE A 194 -13.16 22.08 3.08
N LEU A 195 -13.05 23.41 3.19
CA LEU A 195 -12.14 24.06 4.14
C LEU A 195 -12.53 23.85 5.60
N SER A 196 -13.79 23.49 5.87
CA SER A 196 -14.26 23.16 7.23
C SER A 196 -13.88 21.74 7.67
N LYS A 197 -13.44 20.90 6.73
CA LYS A 197 -13.07 19.49 6.95
C LYS A 197 -11.57 19.21 6.71
N LEU A 198 -10.78 20.21 6.31
CA LEU A 198 -9.31 20.16 6.26
C LEU A 198 -8.72 20.33 7.66
#